data_AF-A0A7K2QJ11-F1
#
_entry.id   AF-A0A7K2QJ11-F1
#
_cell.length_a   1.000
_cell.length_b   1.000
_cell.length_c   1.000
_cell.angle_alpha   90.00
_cell.angle_beta   90.00
_cell.angle_gamma   90.00
#
_symmetry.space_group_name_H-M   'P 1'
#
loop_
_entity.id
_entity.type
_entity.pdbx_description
1 polymer ?
#
loop_
_entity_poly.entity_id
_entity_poly.type
_entity_poly.pdbx_seq_one_letter_code
_entity_poly.pdbx_strand_id
1 'polypeptide(L)' 'MTTEGQGLHSHVLDTLGLAITAGEHPPGSVLRTDEIAERFDASRTVVREVVRVLESMQLVESRRRVGVTV' A
#
# COMPACT_ATOMS: atom_id res chain seq x y z
N MET A 1 -15.58 5.71 20.44
CA MET A 1 -14.16 5.90 20.08
C MET A 1 -13.95 5.19 18.76
N THR A 2 -14.13 5.91 17.65
CA THR A 2 -13.88 5.37 16.30
C THR A 2 -12.38 5.37 16.09
N THR A 3 -11.81 4.18 15.89
CA THR A 3 -10.38 4.01 15.65
C THR A 3 -10.07 4.54 14.24
N GLU A 4 -9.87 5.84 14.09
CA GLU A 4 -9.64 6.51 12.79
C GLU A 4 -8.45 5.88 12.03
N GLY A 5 -7.45 5.39 12.77
CA GLY A 5 -6.30 4.67 12.20
C GLY A 5 -6.60 3.26 11.67
N GLN A 6 -7.56 2.52 12.25
CA GLN A 6 -7.91 1.17 11.75
C GLN A 6 -8.78 1.26 10.49
N GLY A 7 -9.67 2.26 10.43
CA GLY A 7 -10.49 2.52 9.24
C GLY A 7 -9.65 2.93 8.04
N LEU A 8 -8.73 3.88 8.24
CA LEU A 8 -7.84 4.34 7.17
C LEU A 8 -6.91 3.22 6.69
N HIS A 9 -6.31 2.45 7.60
CA HIS A 9 -5.49 1.30 7.24
C HIS A 9 -6.26 0.29 6.36
N SER A 10 -7.46 -0.11 6.79
CA SER A 10 -8.28 -1.05 6.04
C SER A 10 -8.70 -0.50 4.68
N HIS A 11 -9.04 0.79 4.61
CA HIS A 11 -9.44 1.43 3.36
C HIS A 11 -8.29 1.50 2.34
N VAL A 12 -7.09 1.88 2.78
CA VAL A 12 -5.89 1.92 1.93
C VAL A 12 -5.52 0.53 1.45
N LEU A 13 -5.56 -0.47 2.34
CA LEU A 13 -5.27 -1.86 1.99
C LEU A 13 -6.24 -2.40 0.95
N ASP A 14 -7.55 -2.22 1.16
CA ASP A 14 -8.58 -2.73 0.26
C ASP A 14 -8.49 -2.04 -1.11
N THR A 15 -8.37 -0.70 -1.13
CA THR A 15 -8.28 0.07 -2.37
C THR A 15 -7.01 -0.25 -3.16
N LEU A 16 -5.85 -0.30 -2.48
CA LEU A 16 -4.58 -0.57 -3.13
C LEU A 16 -4.48 -2.03 -3.58
N GLY A 17 -4.93 -2.97 -2.76
CA GLY A 17 -5.00 -4.39 -3.10
C GLY A 17 -5.93 -4.66 -4.28
N LEU A 18 -7.08 -4.00 -4.32
CA LEU A 18 -8.01 -4.07 -5.45
C LEU A 18 -7.37 -3.52 -6.74
N ALA A 19 -6.73 -2.35 -6.69
CA ALA A 19 -6.07 -1.76 -7.86
C ALA A 19 -4.94 -2.66 -8.41
N ILE A 20 -4.14 -3.27 -7.53
CA ILE A 20 -3.09 -4.22 -7.91
C ILE A 20 -3.69 -5.47 -8.56
N THR A 21 -4.69 -6.08 -7.92
CA THR A 21 -5.32 -7.30 -8.43
C THR A 21 -6.18 -7.08 -9.69
N ALA A 22 -6.71 -5.86 -9.88
CA ALA A 22 -7.38 -5.43 -11.10
C ALA A 22 -6.40 -5.16 -12.26
N GLY A 23 -5.09 -5.15 -12.01
CA GLY A 23 -4.07 -4.89 -13.00
C GLY A 23 -3.89 -3.41 -13.34
N GLU A 24 -4.42 -2.48 -12.52
CA GLU A 24 -4.15 -1.05 -12.66
C GLU A 24 -2.67 -0.74 -12.46
N HIS A 25 -1.99 -1.57 -11.66
CA HIS A 25 -0.55 -1.57 -11.50
C HIS A 25 0.02 -2.86 -12.10
N PRO A 26 0.60 -2.83 -13.31
CA PRO A 26 1.19 -4.02 -13.91
C PRO A 26 2.39 -4.52 -13.09
N PRO A 27 2.68 -5.84 -13.13
CA PRO A 27 3.88 -6.38 -12.48
C PRO A 27 5.15 -5.65 -12.93
N GLY A 28 6.03 -5.35 -11.98
CA GLY A 28 7.20 -4.51 -12.16
C GLY A 28 6.95 -3.01 -11.91
N SER A 29 5.70 -2.60 -11.65
CA SER A 29 5.39 -1.21 -11.30
C SER A 29 5.99 -0.83 -9.96
N VAL A 30 6.71 0.28 -9.92
CA VAL A 30 7.27 0.81 -8.68
C VAL A 30 6.25 1.74 -8.02
N LEU A 31 5.76 1.34 -6.86
CA LEU A 31 4.92 2.14 -5.98
C LEU A 31 5.77 2.78 -4.89
N ARG A 32 5.77 4.12 -4.82
CA ARG A 32 6.48 4.84 -3.77
C ARG A 32 5.59 5.00 -2.55
N THR A 33 6.13 4.64 -1.39
CA THR A 33 5.43 4.74 -0.11
C THR A 33 4.98 6.17 0.20
N ASP A 34 5.77 7.18 -0.20
CA ASP A 34 5.43 8.58 -0.01
C ASP A 34 4.28 9.04 -0.94
N GLU A 35 4.21 8.54 -2.18
CA GLU A 35 3.09 8.82 -3.11
C GLU A 35 1.78 8.18 -2.63
N ILE A 36 1.85 6.97 -2.08
CA ILE A 36 0.69 6.31 -1.47
C ILE A 36 0.25 7.11 -0.23
N ALA A 37 1.19 7.55 0.60
CA ALA A 37 0.88 8.37 1.79
C ALA A 37 0.14 9.66 1.39
N GLU A 38 0.62 10.37 0.37
CA GLU A 38 -0.04 11.58 -0.14
C GLU A 38 -1.40 11.28 -0.77
N ARG A 39 -1.51 10.24 -1.61
CA ARG A 39 -2.75 9.88 -2.31
C ARG A 39 -3.91 9.57 -1.36
N PHE A 40 -3.60 8.93 -0.23
CA PHE A 40 -4.60 8.48 0.74
C PHE A 40 -4.66 9.34 2.00
N ASP A 41 -3.95 10.48 2.04
CA ASP A 41 -3.77 11.33 3.22
C ASP A 41 -3.42 10.49 4.47
N ALA A 42 -2.55 9.50 4.26
CA ALA A 42 -2.20 8.50 5.26
C ALA A 42 -0.79 8.72 5.79
N SER A 43 -0.61 8.47 7.09
CA SER A 43 0.72 8.52 7.71
C SER A 43 1.65 7.46 7.12
N ARG A 44 2.95 7.76 7.01
CA ARG A 44 3.98 6.83 6.51
C ARG A 44 4.00 5.49 7.26
N THR A 45 3.67 5.50 8.56
CA THR A 45 3.52 4.28 9.37
C THR A 45 2.36 3.41 8.87
N VAL A 46 1.21 4.01 8.58
CA VAL A 46 0.02 3.28 8.06
C VAL A 46 0.35 2.65 6.71
N VAL A 47 0.98 3.40 5.81
CA VAL A 47 1.37 2.88 4.50
C VAL A 47 2.35 1.73 4.63
N ARG A 48 3.33 1.82 5.54
CA ARG A 48 4.28 0.72 5.79
C ARG A 48 3.59 -0.55 6.28
N GLU A 49 2.61 -0.44 7.15
CA GLU A 49 1.83 -1.60 7.62
C GLU A 49 1.02 -2.21 6.46
N VAL A 50 0.35 -1.38 5.65
CA VAL A 50 -0.41 -1.84 4.48
C VAL A 50 0.51 -2.56 3.49
N VAL A 51 1.65 -1.98 3.15
CA VAL A 51 2.66 -2.58 2.26
C VAL A 51 3.12 -3.92 2.80
N ARG A 52 3.34 -4.04 4.11
CA ARG A 52 3.76 -5.29 4.75
C ARG A 52 2.69 -6.38 4.64
N VAL A 53 1.42 -6.00 4.75
CA VAL A 53 0.30 -6.93 4.53
C VAL A 53 0.23 -7.37 3.07
N LEU A 54 0.30 -6.43 2.12
CA LEU A 54 0.32 -6.77 0.68
C LEU A 54 1.51 -7.66 0.30
N GLU A 55 2.68 -7.42 0.89
CA GLU A 55 3.88 -8.25 0.69
C GLU A 55 3.68 -9.68 1.23
N SER A 56 3.05 -9.82 2.40
CA SER A 56 2.67 -11.13 2.94
C SER A 56 1.67 -11.89 2.05
N MET A 57 0.86 -11.16 1.28
CA MET A 57 -0.06 -11.71 0.28
C MET A 57 0.60 -11.96 -1.08
N GLN A 58 1.91 -11.69 -1.22
CA GLN A 58 2.67 -11.80 -2.47
C GLN A 58 2.12 -10.93 -3.60
N LEU A 59 1.45 -9.82 -3.25
CA LEU A 59 0.96 -8.83 -4.21
C LEU A 59 2.02 -7.76 -4.54
N VAL A 60 3.03 -7.62 -3.66
CA VAL A 60 4.14 -6.69 -3.84
C VAL A 60 5.42 -7.22 -3.20
N GLU A 61 6.57 -6.67 -3.58
CA GLU A 61 7.87 -6.92 -3.01
C GLU A 61 8.53 -5.60 -2.58
N SER A 62 9.09 -5.55 -1.36
CA SER A 62 9.82 -4.37 -0.87
C SER A 62 11.28 -4.37 -1.35
N ARG A 63 11.68 -3.37 -2.15
CA ARG A 63 13.08 -3.19 -2.59
C ARG A 63 13.76 -2.02 -1.88
N ARG A 64 14.91 -2.30 -1.27
CA ARG A 64 15.76 -1.27 -0.65
C ARG A 64 16.13 -0.19 -1.67
N ARG A 65 15.84 1.08 -1.33
CA ARG A 65 16.12 2.31 -2.10
C ARG A 65 15.25 2.55 -3.35
N VAL A 66 14.29 1.68 -3.67
CA VAL A 66 13.39 1.85 -4.83
C VAL A 66 11.94 2.10 -4.39
N GLY A 67 11.51 1.44 -3.31
CA GLY A 67 10.13 1.50 -2.82
C GLY A 67 9.51 0.11 -2.78
N VAL A 68 8.29 -0.01 -3.28
CA VAL A 68 7.52 -1.25 -3.37
C VAL A 68 7.34 -1.59 -4.84
N THR A 69 7.44 -2.85 -5.24
CA THR A 69 7.23 -3.29 -6.63
C THR A 69 6.09 -4.28 -6.68
N VAL A 70 5.12 -4.09 -7.58
CA VAL A 70 4.02 -5.06 -7.83
C VAL A 70 4.54 -6.28 -8.56
#